data_AF-A0A963RZW5-F1
#
_entry.id   AF-A0A963RZW5-F1
#
_cell.length_a   1.000
_cell.length_b   1.000
_cell.length_c   1.000
_cell.angle_alpha   90.00
_cell.angle_beta   90.00
_cell.angle_gamma   90.00
#
_symmetry.space_group_name_H-M   'P 1'
#
loop_
_entity.id
_entity.type
_entity.pdbx_description
1 polymer ?
#
loop_
_entity_poly.entity_id
_entity_poly.type
_entity_poly.pdbx_seq_one_letter_code
_entity_poly.pdbx_strand_id
1 'polypeptide(L)'
;MNDPLEWFGAIGTIVAAGLIASDLGRKATGWAFVLFVVVSLSWILAGLLTDNQPIAMQNVAMLFVNAWGVYQYLINPRKKKEIELTEQCAEKAKEKLEEAEA
;
A
#
# COMPACT_ATOMS: atom_id res chain seq x y z
N MET A 1 18.51 -12.59 12.62
CA MET A 1 17.52 -13.46 11.93
C MET A 1 16.65 -14.30 12.87
N ASN A 2 16.69 -14.12 14.20
CA ASN A 2 15.76 -14.77 15.14
C ASN A 2 14.90 -13.75 15.92
N ASP A 3 14.89 -12.49 15.50
CA ASP A 3 14.08 -11.48 16.17
C ASP A 3 12.63 -11.57 15.68
N PRO A 4 11.65 -11.75 16.58
CA PRO A 4 10.24 -11.77 16.23
C PRO A 4 9.79 -10.54 15.43
N LEU A 5 10.49 -9.41 15.60
CA LEU A 5 10.26 -8.15 14.91
C LEU A 5 10.56 -8.23 13.40
N GLU A 6 11.62 -8.94 13.00
CA GLU A 6 11.98 -9.14 11.59
C GLU A 6 10.94 -10.03 10.88
N TRP A 7 10.51 -11.11 11.54
CA TRP A 7 9.46 -11.99 11.02
C TRP A 7 8.11 -11.30 10.89
N PHE A 8 7.73 -10.52 11.91
CA PHE A 8 6.54 -9.68 11.84
C PHE A 8 6.62 -8.69 10.68
N GLY A 9 7.76 -8.01 10.51
CA GLY A 9 8.01 -7.09 9.41
C GLY A 9 7.89 -7.79 8.05
N ALA A 10 8.48 -8.98 7.87
CA ALA A 10 8.44 -9.72 6.63
C ALA A 10 7.02 -10.19 6.26
N ILE A 11 6.31 -10.82 7.21
CA ILE A 11 4.94 -11.28 6.99
C ILE A 11 4.01 -10.09 6.71
N GLY A 12 4.16 -9.01 7.47
CA GLY A 12 3.39 -7.78 7.27
C GLY A 12 3.61 -7.17 5.88
N THR A 13 4.86 -7.12 5.39
CA THR A 13 5.18 -6.68 4.02
C THR A 13 4.46 -7.53 2.97
N ILE A 14 4.50 -8.86 3.12
CA ILE A 14 3.88 -9.79 2.16
C ILE A 14 2.36 -9.61 2.12
N VAL A 15 1.72 -9.50 3.29
CA VAL A 15 0.27 -9.27 3.38
C VAL A 15 -0.12 -7.92 2.77
N ALA A 16 0.61 -6.85 3.10
CA ALA A 16 0.35 -5.53 2.54
C ALA A 16 0.53 -5.52 1.01
N ALA A 17 1.60 -6.14 0.49
CA ALA A 17 1.82 -6.27 -0.94
C ALA A 17 0.69 -7.07 -1.61
N GLY A 18 0.26 -8.17 -1.00
CA GLY A 18 -0.88 -8.97 -1.46
C GLY A 18 -2.18 -8.18 -1.52
N LEU A 19 -2.46 -7.32 -0.54
CA LEU A 19 -3.63 -6.44 -0.55
C LEU A 19 -3.61 -5.47 -1.72
N ILE A 20 -2.46 -4.84 -2.01
CA ILE A 20 -2.34 -3.96 -3.18
C ILE A 20 -2.50 -4.77 -4.48
N ALA A 21 -1.85 -5.92 -4.58
CA ALA A 21 -1.87 -6.76 -5.78
C ALA A 21 -3.27 -7.34 -6.07
N SER A 22 -4.08 -7.57 -5.03
CA SER A 22 -5.44 -8.09 -5.18
C SER A 22 -6.45 -7.10 -5.79
N ASP A 23 -6.09 -5.82 -5.89
CA ASP A 23 -6.91 -4.75 -6.47
C ASP A 23 -8.38 -4.74 -6.01
N LEU A 24 -8.62 -5.00 -4.71
CA LEU A 24 -9.96 -5.03 -4.09
C LEU A 24 -10.56 -3.63 -3.90
N GLY A 25 -10.11 -2.65 -4.68
CA GLY A 25 -10.54 -1.27 -4.66
C GLY A 25 -9.79 -0.36 -3.68
N ARG A 26 -10.07 0.95 -3.80
CA ARG A 26 -9.35 2.04 -3.13
C ARG A 26 -9.14 1.86 -1.63
N LYS A 27 -10.15 1.38 -0.89
CA LYS A 27 -10.07 1.24 0.57
C LYS A 27 -9.09 0.14 0.99
N ALA A 28 -9.07 -0.99 0.28
CA ALA A 28 -8.15 -2.09 0.56
C ALA A 28 -6.70 -1.65 0.33
N THR A 29 -6.43 -0.98 -0.80
CA THR A 29 -5.12 -0.38 -1.11
C THR A 29 -4.70 0.64 -0.05
N GLY A 30 -5.64 1.47 0.42
CA GLY A 30 -5.39 2.42 1.52
C GLY A 30 -4.97 1.74 2.83
N TRP A 31 -5.66 0.66 3.23
CA TRP A 31 -5.30 -0.12 4.42
C TRP A 31 -3.99 -0.90 4.26
N ALA A 32 -3.65 -1.32 3.05
CA ALA A 32 -2.34 -1.90 2.76
C ALA A 32 -1.20 -0.91 3.05
N PHE A 33 -1.36 0.37 2.66
CA PHE A 33 -0.40 1.41 3.01
C PHE A 33 -0.31 1.65 4.52
N VAL A 34 -1.43 1.58 5.27
CA VAL A 34 -1.40 1.66 6.73
C VAL A 34 -0.57 0.51 7.33
N LEU A 35 -0.76 -0.72 6.83
CA LEU A 35 0.04 -1.87 7.26
C LEU A 35 1.52 -1.66 6.93
N PHE A 36 1.86 -1.15 5.74
CA PHE A 36 3.22 -0.83 5.38
C PHE A 36 3.86 0.24 6.28
N VAL A 37 3.11 1.23 6.78
CA VAL A 37 3.61 2.19 7.78
C VAL A 37 4.05 1.47 9.06
N VAL A 38 3.22 0.57 9.59
CA VAL A 38 3.52 -0.20 10.82
C VAL A 38 4.74 -1.10 10.61
N VAL A 39 4.83 -1.73 9.44
CA VAL A 39 5.97 -2.58 9.07
C VAL A 39 7.25 -1.76 8.92
N SER A 40 7.21 -0.59 8.28
CA SER A 40 8.38 0.30 8.19
C SER A 40 8.88 0.72 9.56
N LEU A 41 8.00 1.05 10.51
CA LEU A 41 8.40 1.34 11.89
C LEU A 41 9.11 0.14 12.55
N SER A 42 8.61 -1.07 12.32
CA SER A 42 9.22 -2.30 12.84
C SER A 42 10.63 -2.51 12.28
N TRP A 43 10.83 -2.29 10.97
CA TRP A 43 12.15 -2.39 10.34
C TRP A 43 13.11 -1.29 10.73
N ILE A 44 12.63 -0.07 11.00
CA ILE A 44 13.45 1.01 11.56
C ILE A 44 13.97 0.58 12.93
N LEU A 45 13.09 0.11 13.82
CA LEU A 45 13.48 -0.37 15.15
C LEU A 45 14.45 -1.55 15.07
N ALA A 46 14.19 -2.54 14.20
CA ALA A 46 15.10 -3.67 13.98
C ALA A 46 16.48 -3.21 13.48
N GLY A 47 16.52 -2.29 12.51
CA GLY A 47 17.76 -1.75 11.96
C GLY A 47 18.57 -0.98 13.01
N LEU A 48 17.91 -0.21 13.89
CA LEU A 48 18.59 0.49 14.99
C LEU A 48 19.14 -0.47 16.05
N LEU A 49 18.40 -1.54 16.39
CA LEU A 49 18.85 -2.54 17.38
C LEU A 49 20.00 -3.40 16.88
N THR A 50 20.10 -3.61 15.57
CA THR A 50 21.12 -4.44 14.92
C THR A 50 22.28 -3.62 14.32
N ASP A 51 22.30 -2.31 14.57
CA ASP A 51 23.22 -1.32 13.98
C ASP A 51 23.30 -1.38 12.43
N ASN A 52 22.19 -1.81 11.82
CA ASN A 52 22.01 -1.87 10.37
C ASN A 52 21.39 -0.56 9.85
N GLN A 53 22.24 0.45 9.76
CA GLN A 53 21.86 1.79 9.29
C GLN A 53 21.19 1.79 7.89
N PRO A 54 21.66 1.00 6.90
CA PRO A 54 21.00 0.93 5.58
C PRO A 54 19.53 0.50 5.65
N ILE A 55 19.20 -0.56 6.40
CA ILE A 55 17.81 -1.05 6.54
C ILE A 55 16.93 -0.01 7.24
N ALA A 56 17.44 0.62 8.30
CA ALA A 56 16.72 1.66 9.02
C ALA A 56 16.43 2.86 8.11
N MET A 57 17.44 3.38 7.41
CA MET A 57 17.29 4.55 6.54
C MET A 57 16.36 4.29 5.35
N GLN A 58 16.46 3.11 4.74
CA GLN A 58 15.52 2.69 3.68
C GLN A 58 14.09 2.70 4.20
N ASN A 59 13.83 2.18 5.40
CA ASN A 59 12.48 2.13 5.94
C ASN A 59 11.97 3.49 6.42
N VAL A 60 12.84 4.43 6.78
CA VAL A 60 12.46 5.84 6.98
C VAL A 60 11.93 6.43 5.68
N ALA A 61 12.63 6.23 4.55
CA ALA A 61 12.14 6.67 3.24
C ALA A 61 10.79 6.02 2.89
N MET A 62 10.67 4.70 3.11
CA MET A 62 9.41 3.97 2.90
C MET A 62 8.28 4.50 3.79
N LEU A 63 8.56 4.88 5.04
CA LEU A 63 7.56 5.46 5.95
C LEU A 63 6.88 6.70 5.32
N PHE A 64 7.66 7.58 4.69
CA PHE A 64 7.11 8.76 4.01
C PHE A 64 6.27 8.39 2.78
N VAL A 65 6.74 7.45 1.96
CA VAL A 65 6.00 6.96 0.78
C VAL A 65 4.68 6.30 1.21
N ASN A 66 4.73 5.46 2.25
CA ASN A 66 3.57 4.76 2.78
C ASN A 66 2.56 5.74 3.39
N ALA A 67 3.03 6.74 4.16
CA ALA A 67 2.17 7.80 4.69
C ALA A 67 1.51 8.61 3.55
N TRP A 68 2.24 8.89 2.48
CA TRP A 68 1.68 9.52 1.28
C TRP A 68 0.60 8.65 0.63
N GLY A 69 0.83 7.34 0.52
CA GLY A 69 -0.16 6.37 0.06
C GLY A 69 -1.43 6.38 0.93
N VAL A 70 -1.29 6.37 2.26
CA VAL A 70 -2.43 6.51 3.18
C VAL A 70 -3.22 7.79 2.92
N TYR A 71 -2.52 8.92 2.82
CA TYR A 71 -3.16 10.20 2.53
C TYR A 71 -3.91 10.18 1.19
N GLN A 72 -3.27 9.66 0.13
CA GLN A 72 -3.83 9.62 -1.21
C GLN A 72 -5.08 8.71 -1.30
N TYR A 73 -5.03 7.53 -0.70
CA TYR A 73 -6.08 6.51 -0.86
C TYR A 73 -7.18 6.60 0.20
N LEU A 74 -6.89 6.97 1.45
CA LEU A 74 -7.90 7.05 2.52
C LEU A 74 -8.42 8.46 2.76
N ILE A 75 -7.56 9.47 2.71
CA ILE A 75 -7.86 10.81 3.23
C ILE A 75 -8.26 11.79 2.12
N ASN A 76 -7.59 11.78 0.97
CA ASN A 76 -7.75 12.79 -0.07
C ASN A 76 -9.13 12.68 -0.78
N PRO A 77 -10.04 13.66 -0.59
CA PRO A 77 -11.39 13.58 -1.13
C PRO A 77 -11.42 13.82 -2.65
N ARG A 78 -10.47 14.60 -3.19
CA ARG A 78 -10.37 14.83 -4.64
C ARG A 78 -9.93 13.56 -5.35
N LYS A 79 -8.89 12.89 -4.82
CA LYS A 79 -8.40 11.64 -5.40
C LYS A 79 -9.44 10.53 -5.31
N LYS A 80 -10.20 10.47 -4.21
CA LYS A 80 -11.37 9.58 -4.11
C LYS A 80 -12.33 9.76 -5.30
N LYS A 81 -12.74 10.99 -5.59
CA LYS A 81 -13.65 11.28 -6.70
C LYS A 81 -13.05 10.94 -8.05
N GLU A 82 -11.76 11.22 -8.24
CA GLU A 82 -11.03 10.89 -9.47
C GLU A 82 -10.99 9.38 -9.73
N ILE A 83 -10.73 8.58 -8.69
CA ILE A 83 -10.73 7.10 -8.78
C ILE A 83 -12.15 6.60 -9.12
N GLU A 84 -13.17 7.08 -8.43
CA GLU A 84 -14.57 6.69 -8.66
C GLU A 84 -15.05 7.03 -10.09
N LEU A 85 -14.68 8.21 -10.60
CA LEU A 85 -14.97 8.59 -11.99
C LEU A 85 -14.22 7.71 -13.01
N THR A 86 -12.97 7.34 -12.69
CA THR A 86 -12.17 6.45 -13.55
C THR A 86 -12.79 5.06 -13.61
N GLU A 87 -13.22 4.52 -12.47
CA GLU A 87 -13.93 3.24 -12.37
C GLU A 87 -15.23 3.25 -13.20
N GLN A 88 -16.06 4.30 -13.07
CA GLN A 88 -17.29 4.45 -13.85
C GLN A 88 -17.03 4.57 -15.35
N CYS A 89 -16.00 5.31 -15.76
CA CYS A 89 -15.63 5.42 -17.17
C CYS A 89 -15.10 4.10 -17.73
N ALA A 90 -14.34 3.33 -16.95
CA ALA A 90 -13.82 2.03 -17.33
C ALA A 90 -14.95 0.99 -17.51
N GLU A 91 -15.94 1.00 -16.61
CA GLU A 91 -17.11 0.13 -16.71
C GLU A 91 -17.93 0.44 -17.96
N LYS A 92 -18.26 1.72 -18.19
CA LYS A 92 -18.95 2.16 -19.42
C LYS A 92 -18.16 1.86 -20.70
N ALA A 93 -16.83 1.88 -20.64
CA ALA A 93 -15.99 1.52 -21.77
C ALA A 93 -16.06 0.01 -22.07
N LYS A 94 -16.12 -0.84 -21.03
CA LYS A 94 -16.32 -2.29 -21.20
C LYS A 94 -17.69 -2.61 -21.77
N GLU A 95 -18.75 -2.01 -21.24
CA GLU A 95 -20.13 -2.18 -21.76
C GLU A 95 -20.21 -1.84 -23.25
N LYS A 96 -19.64 -0.70 -23.66
CA LYS A 96 -19.61 -0.28 -25.08
C LYS A 96 -18.80 -1.21 -25.97
N LEU A 97 -17.74 -1.84 -25.45
CA LEU A 97 -16.96 -2.83 -26.19
C LEU A 97 -17.78 -4.10 -26.39
N GLU A 98 -18.44 -4.59 -25.33
CA GLU A 98 -19.32 -5.75 -25.40
C GLU A 98 -20.50 -5.52 -26.36
N GLU A 99 -21.11 -4.33 -26.34
CA GLU A 99 -22.17 -3.94 -27.30
C GLU A 99 -21.67 -3.87 -28.75
N ALA A 100 -20.41 -3.50 -28.98
CA ALA A 100 -19.83 -3.41 -30.32
C ALA A 100 -19.36 -4.77 -30.86
N GLU A 101 -19.08 -5.72 -29.97
CA GLU A 101 -18.67 -7.10 -30.29
C GLU A 101 -19.86 -8.07 -30.46
N ALA A 102 -21.05 -7.71 -29.96
CA ALA A 102 -22.30 -8.47 -30.06
C ALA A 102 -23.07 -8.21 -31.37
#